data_AF-A0A5N5JBF0-F1
#
_entry.id   AF-A0A5N5JBF0-F1
#
_cell.length_a   1.000
_cell.length_b   1.000
_cell.length_c   1.000
_cell.angle_alpha   90.00
_cell.angle_beta   90.00
_cell.angle_gamma   90.00
#
_symmetry.space_group_name_H-M   'P 1'
#
loop_
_entity.id
_entity.type
_entity.pdbx_description
1 polymer ?
#
loop_
_entity_poly.entity_id
_entity_poly.type
_entity_poly.pdbx_seq_one_letter_code
_entity_poly.pdbx_strand_id
1 'polypeptide(L)'
;MSTATTMAESPPPPPPSLPPNPNHMVPPIPHTDAPPSPASPISLLSKRPKLRVTSEFDSDTSLFFHRVSCKLLDSFAKLKLSFQNNTKGEPSQPQFAFTSKLLSIHYDLEEQNALVKTAFDLGPKFHFKASHDVKAQQGEVAMVADLGDPGYALEISSPVPSVGVPRATLKFPLGEVSLGEKEEEEEVRRTLSVSGIVKSQLTYGIFTAQFNDEDLKLRYRYKDEAVSFIPSISLPSNALSFAFKRHFTPSNKLSYWYNFDSNNWSTVYKHTYGKDLKFKAGYDSDASLGWASLWVGDEASTAKATPMKMKIQFMLQVPRDDIRNSALMFRVKKRWDI
;
A
#
# COMPACT_ATOMS: atom_id res chain seq x y z
N MET A 1 -16.87 -79.84 69.19
CA MET A 1 -16.19 -79.23 70.35
C MET A 1 -14.72 -79.60 70.30
N SER A 2 -13.86 -78.67 70.73
CA SER A 2 -12.39 -78.69 70.74
C SER A 2 -11.68 -78.18 69.49
N THR A 3 -11.56 -76.85 69.50
CA THR A 3 -10.54 -75.99 68.89
C THR A 3 -9.12 -76.38 69.30
N ALA A 4 -8.18 -76.35 68.36
CA ALA A 4 -6.76 -76.13 68.64
C ALA A 4 -6.15 -75.28 67.50
N THR A 5 -5.75 -74.07 67.87
CA THR A 5 -5.02 -73.09 67.05
C THR A 5 -3.56 -73.48 67.02
N THR A 6 -2.89 -73.40 65.86
CA THR A 6 -1.41 -73.40 65.83
C THR A 6 -0.91 -72.46 64.74
N MET A 7 0.10 -71.70 65.13
CA MET A 7 0.57 -70.44 64.54
C MET A 7 1.38 -70.64 63.26
N ALA A 8 1.28 -69.66 62.36
CA ALA A 8 2.02 -69.57 61.12
C ALA A 8 3.50 -69.21 61.36
N GLU A 9 4.39 -69.89 60.65
CA GLU A 9 5.83 -69.66 60.60
C GLU A 9 6.17 -68.61 59.52
N SER A 10 7.06 -67.67 59.87
CA SER A 10 7.47 -66.54 59.02
C SER A 10 8.77 -66.86 58.28
N PRO A 11 8.87 -66.64 56.95
CA PRO A 11 10.12 -66.82 56.20
C PRO A 11 11.14 -65.68 56.42
N PRO A 12 12.45 -65.93 56.19
CA PRO A 12 13.53 -64.98 56.48
C PRO A 12 13.61 -63.83 55.45
N PRO A 13 14.23 -62.68 55.83
CA PRO A 13 14.27 -61.48 55.00
C PRO A 13 15.28 -61.58 53.83
N PRO A 14 15.05 -60.82 52.73
CA PRO A 14 15.88 -60.85 51.53
C PRO A 14 17.24 -60.12 51.72
N PRO A 15 18.27 -60.46 50.90
CA PRO A 15 19.59 -59.85 50.96
C PRO A 15 19.61 -58.39 50.46
N PRO A 16 20.60 -57.59 50.88
CA PRO A 16 20.69 -56.16 50.54
C PRO A 16 20.99 -55.90 49.06
N SER A 17 20.38 -54.86 48.52
CA SER A 17 20.51 -54.40 47.14
C SER A 17 21.87 -53.74 46.85
N LEU A 18 22.49 -54.13 45.74
CA LEU A 18 23.68 -53.48 45.16
C LEU A 18 23.34 -52.07 44.62
N PRO A 19 24.27 -51.10 44.65
CA PRO A 19 24.03 -49.76 44.13
C PRO A 19 23.92 -49.73 42.59
N PRO A 20 23.09 -48.85 42.01
CA PRO A 20 22.86 -48.80 40.57
C PRO A 20 24.05 -48.20 39.81
N ASN A 21 24.42 -48.87 38.70
CA ASN A 21 25.46 -48.47 37.76
C ASN A 21 24.98 -47.26 36.90
N PRO A 22 25.76 -46.18 36.70
CA PRO A 22 25.27 -44.93 36.10
C PRO A 22 24.97 -44.93 34.59
N ASN A 23 25.16 -46.05 33.88
CA ASN A 23 25.21 -46.04 32.41
C ASN A 23 24.00 -46.68 31.69
N HIS A 24 22.84 -46.81 32.32
CA HIS A 24 21.61 -47.16 31.61
C HIS A 24 20.78 -45.91 31.26
N MET A 25 21.01 -45.34 30.08
CA MET A 25 20.04 -44.43 29.46
C MET A 25 18.89 -45.26 28.87
N VAL A 26 17.69 -45.10 29.43
CA VAL A 26 16.44 -45.59 28.85
C VAL A 26 16.05 -44.66 27.68
N PRO A 27 15.69 -45.17 26.48
CA PRO A 27 15.20 -44.33 25.39
C PRO A 27 13.84 -43.70 25.74
N PRO A 28 13.58 -42.42 25.38
CA PRO A 28 12.29 -41.80 25.65
C PRO A 28 11.18 -42.43 24.80
N ILE A 29 10.04 -42.69 25.44
CA ILE A 29 8.82 -43.17 24.79
C ILE A 29 8.31 -42.04 23.86
N PRO A 30 8.02 -42.30 22.57
CA PRO A 30 7.43 -41.29 21.71
C PRO A 30 6.01 -40.95 22.19
N HIS A 31 5.78 -39.68 22.50
CA HIS A 31 4.44 -39.15 22.75
C HIS A 31 3.64 -39.20 21.44
N THR A 32 2.63 -40.07 21.38
CA THR A 32 1.65 -40.07 20.31
C THR A 32 0.73 -38.85 20.51
N ASP A 33 0.94 -37.78 19.76
CA ASP A 33 -0.02 -36.67 19.70
C ASP A 33 -1.38 -37.21 19.24
N ALA A 34 -2.43 -36.90 20.00
CA ALA A 34 -3.79 -37.21 19.60
C ALA A 34 -4.12 -36.49 18.26
N PRO A 35 -4.87 -37.13 17.34
CA PRO A 35 -5.22 -36.49 16.09
C PRO A 35 -6.02 -35.21 16.35
N PRO A 36 -5.80 -34.13 15.56
CA PRO A 36 -6.54 -32.89 15.73
C PRO A 36 -8.03 -33.16 15.54
N SER A 37 -8.82 -32.85 16.58
CA SER A 37 -10.28 -32.92 16.51
C SER A 37 -10.79 -32.07 15.32
N PRO A 38 -11.73 -32.56 14.50
CA PRO A 38 -12.25 -31.80 13.38
C PRO A 38 -12.88 -30.50 13.91
N ALA A 39 -12.33 -29.36 13.48
CA ALA A 39 -12.83 -28.05 13.86
C ALA A 39 -14.31 -27.95 13.47
N SER A 40 -15.17 -27.75 14.48
CA SER A 40 -16.60 -27.52 14.24
C SER A 40 -16.76 -26.23 13.40
N PRO A 41 -17.61 -26.24 12.35
CA PRO A 41 -17.82 -25.07 11.47
C PRO A 41 -18.38 -23.85 12.21
N ILE A 42 -18.85 -24.03 13.45
CA ILE A 42 -19.39 -22.99 14.34
C ILE A 42 -18.25 -22.21 15.05
N SER A 43 -17.03 -22.74 15.10
CA SER A 43 -15.89 -22.06 15.74
C SER A 43 -15.38 -20.84 14.96
N LEU A 44 -15.74 -20.69 13.68
CA LEU A 44 -15.42 -19.52 12.86
C LEU A 44 -16.16 -18.25 13.30
N LEU A 45 -17.27 -18.39 14.04
CA LEU A 45 -18.09 -17.27 14.53
C LEU A 45 -17.68 -16.80 15.94
N SER A 46 -16.84 -17.55 16.67
CA SER A 46 -16.53 -17.25 18.07
C SER A 46 -15.40 -16.22 18.25
N LYS A 47 -14.60 -15.96 17.20
CA LYS A 47 -13.57 -14.92 17.24
C LYS A 47 -14.16 -13.59 16.81
N ARG A 48 -14.40 -12.69 17.77
CA ARG A 48 -14.75 -11.29 17.46
C ARG A 48 -13.73 -10.72 16.46
N PRO A 49 -14.17 -10.23 15.31
CA PRO A 49 -13.26 -9.77 14.29
C PRO A 49 -12.55 -8.49 14.76
N LYS A 50 -11.22 -8.48 14.69
CA LYS A 50 -10.39 -7.36 15.19
C LYS A 50 -10.83 -6.04 14.55
N LEU A 51 -11.28 -5.11 15.36
CA LEU A 51 -11.75 -3.81 14.91
C LEU A 51 -10.59 -2.83 14.89
N ARG A 52 -10.51 -2.02 13.84
CA ARG A 52 -9.48 -1.00 13.71
C ARG A 52 -10.11 0.33 13.44
N VAL A 53 -9.83 1.29 14.32
CA VAL A 53 -10.26 2.68 14.19
C VAL A 53 -9.04 3.53 13.90
N THR A 54 -9.15 4.44 12.94
CA THR A 54 -8.13 5.44 12.65
C THR A 54 -8.81 6.79 12.57
N SER A 55 -8.30 7.76 13.31
CA SER A 55 -8.73 9.16 13.25
C SER A 55 -7.55 10.01 12.82
N GLU A 56 -7.81 10.95 11.93
CA GLU A 56 -6.84 11.88 11.40
C GLU A 56 -7.43 13.28 11.46
N PHE A 57 -6.68 14.23 11.99
CA PHE A 57 -7.01 15.64 11.96
C PHE A 57 -6.02 16.37 11.08
N ASP A 58 -6.53 17.29 10.27
CA ASP A 58 -5.74 18.17 9.42
C ASP A 58 -6.14 19.61 9.67
N SER A 59 -5.22 20.42 10.20
CA SER A 59 -5.50 21.82 10.54
C SER A 59 -5.72 22.70 9.30
N ASP A 60 -5.17 22.32 8.14
CA ASP A 60 -5.29 23.11 6.91
C ASP A 60 -6.75 23.15 6.44
N THR A 61 -7.37 21.96 6.39
CA THR A 61 -8.80 21.83 6.07
C THR A 61 -9.72 22.01 7.27
N SER A 62 -9.18 21.95 8.51
CA SER A 62 -9.95 21.88 9.76
C SER A 62 -10.93 20.70 9.82
N LEU A 63 -10.62 19.59 9.14
CA LEU A 63 -11.47 18.40 9.07
C LEU A 63 -10.89 17.23 9.89
N PHE A 64 -11.80 16.43 10.45
CA PHE A 64 -11.46 15.13 11.01
C PHE A 64 -11.85 14.03 10.04
N PHE A 65 -10.90 13.18 9.65
CA PHE A 65 -11.17 11.97 8.88
C PHE A 65 -11.17 10.75 9.80
N HIS A 66 -12.26 9.99 9.76
CA HIS A 66 -12.42 8.77 10.52
C HIS A 66 -12.48 7.57 9.59
N ARG A 67 -11.83 6.47 10.00
CA ARG A 67 -11.86 5.19 9.30
C ARG A 67 -11.98 4.06 10.28
N VAL A 68 -13.10 3.34 10.21
CA VAL A 68 -13.33 2.10 10.92
C VAL A 68 -13.18 0.94 9.93
N SER A 69 -12.46 -0.11 10.31
CA SER A 69 -12.34 -1.29 9.47
C SER A 69 -12.26 -2.56 10.28
N CYS A 70 -12.83 -3.62 9.72
CA CYS A 70 -12.95 -4.91 10.36
C CYS A 70 -12.65 -6.00 9.32
N LYS A 71 -11.88 -7.01 9.70
CA LYS A 71 -11.61 -8.17 8.84
C LYS A 71 -12.59 -9.28 9.21
N LEU A 72 -13.27 -9.82 8.23
CA LEU A 72 -14.28 -10.87 8.39
C LEU A 72 -13.70 -12.20 7.90
N LEU A 73 -14.24 -13.31 8.40
CA LEU A 73 -13.94 -14.68 7.93
C LEU A 73 -12.43 -14.92 7.82
N ASP A 74 -11.69 -14.91 8.93
CA ASP A 74 -10.23 -15.12 8.91
C ASP A 74 -9.42 -14.27 7.91
N SER A 75 -9.89 -13.05 7.63
CA SER A 75 -9.32 -12.11 6.65
C SER A 75 -9.66 -12.39 5.18
N PHE A 76 -10.63 -13.25 4.87
CA PHE A 76 -11.13 -13.43 3.50
C PHE A 76 -11.84 -12.18 2.96
N ALA A 77 -12.46 -11.41 3.85
CA ALA A 77 -13.11 -10.16 3.50
C ALA A 77 -12.80 -9.04 4.50
N LYS A 78 -13.06 -7.81 4.09
CA LYS A 78 -12.86 -6.61 4.89
C LYS A 78 -14.00 -5.64 4.69
N LEU A 79 -14.54 -5.16 5.80
CA LEU A 79 -15.49 -4.07 5.85
C LEU A 79 -14.76 -2.79 6.27
N LYS A 80 -15.07 -1.67 5.63
CA LYS A 80 -14.49 -0.35 5.90
C LYS A 80 -15.61 0.68 5.89
N LEU A 81 -15.70 1.47 6.95
CA LEU A 81 -16.47 2.71 6.99
C LEU A 81 -15.48 3.87 7.07
N SER A 82 -15.66 4.90 6.25
CA SER A 82 -14.95 6.17 6.37
C SER A 82 -15.93 7.33 6.32
N PHE A 83 -15.66 8.38 7.06
CA PHE A 83 -16.45 9.60 7.07
C PHE A 83 -15.58 10.77 7.53
N GLN A 84 -16.03 11.98 7.28
CA GLN A 84 -15.38 13.21 7.72
C GLN A 84 -16.29 13.96 8.68
N ASN A 85 -15.75 14.63 9.68
CA ASN A 85 -16.53 15.61 10.45
C ASN A 85 -16.23 17.01 9.91
N ASN A 86 -17.28 17.77 9.65
CA ASN A 86 -17.17 19.18 9.29
C ASN A 86 -16.76 20.04 10.51
N THR A 87 -16.62 21.35 10.31
CA THR A 87 -16.26 22.31 11.38
C THR A 87 -17.27 22.40 12.52
N LYS A 88 -18.49 21.90 12.32
CA LYS A 88 -19.54 21.80 13.35
C LYS A 88 -19.53 20.46 14.09
N GLY A 89 -18.63 19.54 13.72
CA GLY A 89 -18.55 18.19 14.28
C GLY A 89 -19.55 17.21 13.68
N GLU A 90 -20.28 17.59 12.63
CA GLU A 90 -21.28 16.74 11.99
C GLU A 90 -20.61 15.79 10.98
N PRO A 91 -20.98 14.50 10.95
CA PRO A 91 -20.51 13.56 9.96
C PRO A 91 -20.93 13.95 8.53
N SER A 92 -20.02 13.81 7.58
CA SER A 92 -20.15 14.14 6.15
C SER A 92 -19.37 13.13 5.31
N GLN A 93 -19.72 13.01 4.03
CA GLN A 93 -19.11 12.07 3.07
C GLN A 93 -18.94 10.63 3.61
N PRO A 94 -19.99 10.00 4.18
CA PRO A 94 -19.86 8.64 4.68
C PRO A 94 -19.75 7.65 3.52
N GLN A 95 -18.66 6.89 3.53
CA GLN A 95 -18.32 5.89 2.53
C GLN A 95 -18.21 4.51 3.17
N PHE A 96 -18.91 3.55 2.60
CA PHE A 96 -18.84 2.16 2.95
C PHE A 96 -18.03 1.39 1.90
N ALA A 97 -17.19 0.46 2.32
CA ALA A 97 -16.54 -0.45 1.39
C ALA A 97 -16.49 -1.87 1.93
N PHE A 98 -16.83 -2.81 1.06
CA PHE A 98 -16.62 -4.23 1.23
C PHE A 98 -15.52 -4.66 0.26
N THR A 99 -14.51 -5.38 0.72
CA THR A 99 -13.42 -5.88 -0.13
C THR A 99 -13.13 -7.33 0.19
N SER A 100 -13.19 -8.18 -0.84
CA SER A 100 -12.79 -9.58 -0.83
C SER A 100 -11.77 -9.82 -1.95
N LYS A 101 -11.36 -11.08 -2.15
CA LYS A 101 -10.49 -11.44 -3.29
C LYS A 101 -11.17 -11.24 -4.64
N LEU A 102 -12.45 -11.60 -4.76
CA LEU A 102 -13.17 -11.66 -6.05
C LEU A 102 -14.05 -10.45 -6.31
N LEU A 103 -14.46 -9.75 -5.25
CA LEU A 103 -15.43 -8.66 -5.28
C LEU A 103 -15.01 -7.53 -4.35
N SER A 104 -15.05 -6.30 -4.84
CA SER A 104 -14.96 -5.08 -4.05
C SER A 104 -16.13 -4.16 -4.38
N ILE A 105 -16.80 -3.65 -3.35
CA ILE A 105 -17.90 -2.70 -3.47
C ILE A 105 -17.49 -1.46 -2.68
N HIS A 106 -17.57 -0.31 -3.32
CA HIS A 106 -17.36 1.00 -2.71
C HIS A 106 -18.65 1.80 -2.86
N TYR A 107 -19.34 2.03 -1.76
CA TYR A 107 -20.58 2.78 -1.74
C TYR A 107 -20.36 4.15 -1.12
N ASP A 108 -20.73 5.19 -1.85
CA ASP A 108 -20.78 6.56 -1.36
C ASP A 108 -22.23 6.92 -1.06
N LEU A 109 -22.53 7.20 0.21
CA LEU A 109 -23.90 7.45 0.66
C LEU A 109 -24.40 8.82 0.17
N GLU A 110 -23.52 9.81 0.06
CA GLU A 110 -23.87 11.18 -0.33
C GLU A 110 -24.24 11.20 -1.82
N GLU A 111 -23.44 10.52 -2.64
CA GLU A 111 -23.73 10.35 -4.06
C GLU A 111 -24.83 9.31 -4.35
N GLN A 112 -25.22 8.51 -3.36
CA GLN A 112 -26.08 7.33 -3.53
C GLN A 112 -25.59 6.41 -4.65
N ASN A 113 -24.27 6.25 -4.75
CA ASN A 113 -23.62 5.53 -5.83
C ASN A 113 -22.75 4.39 -5.32
N ALA A 114 -22.68 3.30 -6.09
CA ALA A 114 -21.81 2.18 -5.83
C ALA A 114 -20.84 1.96 -7.01
N LEU A 115 -19.56 1.85 -6.69
CA LEU A 115 -18.54 1.31 -7.58
C LEU A 115 -18.29 -0.16 -7.23
N VAL A 116 -18.72 -1.05 -8.13
CA VAL A 116 -18.56 -2.50 -8.02
C VAL A 116 -17.37 -2.93 -8.85
N LYS A 117 -16.47 -3.73 -8.28
CA LYS A 117 -15.30 -4.27 -8.97
C LYS A 117 -15.23 -5.78 -8.76
N THR A 118 -14.96 -6.53 -9.82
CA THR A 118 -14.69 -7.96 -9.76
C THR A 118 -13.35 -8.27 -10.42
N ALA A 119 -12.65 -9.27 -9.89
CA ALA A 119 -11.41 -9.75 -10.47
C ALA A 119 -11.21 -11.22 -10.13
N PHE A 120 -10.99 -12.07 -11.14
CA PHE A 120 -10.81 -13.50 -10.93
C PHE A 120 -10.07 -14.14 -12.10
N ASP A 121 -9.43 -15.28 -11.82
CA ASP A 121 -8.70 -16.05 -12.81
C ASP A 121 -9.65 -17.02 -13.53
N LEU A 122 -9.64 -17.01 -14.87
CA LEU A 122 -10.34 -17.97 -15.74
C LEU A 122 -9.48 -19.20 -16.05
N GLY A 123 -8.24 -19.21 -15.56
CA GLY A 123 -7.25 -20.27 -15.73
C GLY A 123 -5.86 -19.74 -15.39
N PRO A 124 -4.80 -20.54 -15.59
CA PRO A 124 -3.43 -20.15 -15.21
C PRO A 124 -2.91 -18.91 -15.96
N LYS A 125 -3.45 -18.64 -17.16
CA LYS A 125 -2.97 -17.58 -18.05
C LYS A 125 -3.98 -16.47 -18.31
N PHE A 126 -5.21 -16.58 -17.80
CA PHE A 126 -6.27 -15.61 -18.12
C PHE A 126 -6.83 -15.02 -16.84
N HIS A 127 -6.77 -13.70 -16.73
CA HIS A 127 -7.28 -12.95 -15.62
C HIS A 127 -8.34 -11.96 -16.10
N PHE A 128 -9.54 -12.05 -15.54
CA PHE A 128 -10.65 -11.18 -15.85
C PHE A 128 -10.80 -10.09 -14.79
N LYS A 129 -11.09 -8.86 -15.21
CA LYS A 129 -11.41 -7.73 -14.35
C LYS A 129 -12.65 -7.03 -14.89
N ALA A 130 -13.53 -6.60 -13.99
CA ALA A 130 -14.61 -5.69 -14.33
C ALA A 130 -14.75 -4.62 -13.26
N SER A 131 -15.15 -3.42 -13.68
CA SER A 131 -15.55 -2.33 -12.81
C SER A 131 -16.80 -1.67 -13.35
N HIS A 132 -17.72 -1.31 -12.47
CA HIS A 132 -19.00 -0.71 -12.86
C HIS A 132 -19.45 0.30 -11.81
N ASP A 133 -19.70 1.52 -12.29
CA ASP A 133 -20.36 2.60 -11.58
C ASP A 133 -21.88 2.51 -11.81
N VAL A 134 -22.61 2.20 -10.74
CA VAL A 134 -24.03 1.86 -10.80
C VAL A 134 -24.89 3.07 -11.18
N LYS A 135 -24.60 4.25 -10.65
CA LYS A 135 -25.37 5.47 -10.90
C LYS A 135 -25.09 6.03 -12.29
N ALA A 136 -23.83 6.05 -12.72
CA ALA A 136 -23.46 6.50 -14.05
C ALA A 136 -23.81 5.48 -15.15
N GLN A 137 -24.13 4.23 -14.77
CA GLN A 137 -24.32 3.10 -15.69
C GLN A 137 -23.12 2.89 -16.63
N GLN A 138 -21.93 3.23 -16.13
CA GLN A 138 -20.68 3.18 -16.88
C GLN A 138 -19.68 2.26 -16.20
N GLY A 139 -18.72 1.72 -16.93
CA GLY A 139 -17.77 0.76 -16.40
C GLY A 139 -16.71 0.39 -17.41
N GLU A 140 -15.87 -0.57 -17.03
CA GLU A 140 -14.83 -1.14 -17.88
C GLU A 140 -14.72 -2.64 -17.58
N VAL A 141 -14.64 -3.45 -18.62
CA VAL A 141 -14.28 -4.86 -18.55
C VAL A 141 -12.91 -5.05 -19.19
N ALA A 142 -12.08 -5.90 -18.61
CA ALA A 142 -10.75 -6.20 -19.13
C ALA A 142 -10.43 -7.70 -19.00
N MET A 143 -9.78 -8.24 -20.01
CA MET A 143 -9.19 -9.57 -20.00
C MET A 143 -7.68 -9.44 -20.20
N VAL A 144 -6.91 -10.05 -19.30
CA VAL A 144 -5.45 -10.13 -19.38
C VAL A 144 -5.05 -11.55 -19.68
N ALA A 145 -4.32 -11.75 -20.77
CA ALA A 145 -3.67 -13.00 -21.15
C ALA A 145 -2.17 -12.92 -20.81
N ASP A 146 -1.70 -13.80 -19.92
CA ASP A 146 -0.28 -14.03 -19.67
C ASP A 146 0.31 -14.86 -20.81
N LEU A 147 1.28 -14.27 -21.52
CA LEU A 147 1.94 -14.87 -22.68
C LEU A 147 3.19 -15.67 -22.27
N GLY A 148 3.57 -15.67 -20.98
CA GLY A 148 4.68 -16.43 -20.42
C GLY A 148 5.96 -15.61 -20.21
N ASP A 149 7.02 -16.32 -19.80
CA ASP A 149 8.34 -15.73 -19.57
C ASP A 149 8.89 -15.07 -20.84
N PRO A 150 9.61 -13.94 -20.72
CA PRO A 150 10.07 -13.24 -19.50
C PRO A 150 9.04 -12.32 -18.80
N GLY A 151 7.73 -12.46 -19.05
CA GLY A 151 6.68 -11.64 -18.43
C GLY A 151 5.91 -10.80 -19.45
N TYR A 152 5.58 -11.41 -20.58
CA TYR A 152 4.73 -10.77 -21.59
C TYR A 152 3.27 -10.96 -21.23
N ALA A 153 2.44 -9.93 -21.43
CA ALA A 153 1.00 -10.04 -21.26
C ALA A 153 0.25 -9.18 -22.28
N LEU A 154 -0.91 -9.66 -22.73
CA LEU A 154 -1.83 -8.89 -23.56
C LEU A 154 -3.09 -8.57 -22.75
N GLU A 155 -3.42 -7.30 -22.59
CA GLU A 155 -4.64 -6.83 -21.95
C GLU A 155 -5.58 -6.22 -23.00
N ILE A 156 -6.81 -6.70 -23.06
CA ILE A 156 -7.87 -6.11 -23.88
C ILE A 156 -8.91 -5.56 -22.91
N SER A 157 -9.21 -4.26 -22.98
CA SER A 157 -10.22 -3.62 -22.15
C SER A 157 -11.24 -2.85 -22.98
N SER A 158 -12.48 -2.79 -22.50
CA SER A 158 -13.59 -2.11 -23.17
C SER A 158 -14.46 -1.40 -22.14
N PRO A 159 -14.94 -0.18 -22.42
CA PRO A 159 -15.97 0.44 -21.60
C PRO A 159 -17.27 -0.37 -21.66
N VAL A 160 -18.12 -0.17 -20.64
CA VAL A 160 -19.48 -0.72 -20.54
C VAL A 160 -20.44 0.44 -20.22
N PRO A 161 -21.44 0.76 -21.06
CA PRO A 161 -21.74 0.12 -22.34
C PRO A 161 -20.58 0.23 -23.33
N SER A 162 -20.50 -0.73 -24.26
CA SER A 162 -19.44 -0.76 -25.27
C SER A 162 -19.56 0.45 -26.17
N VAL A 163 -18.51 1.25 -26.23
CA VAL A 163 -18.43 2.49 -26.98
C VAL A 163 -17.05 2.54 -27.64
N GLY A 164 -17.01 2.64 -28.97
CA GLY A 164 -15.75 2.65 -29.72
C GLY A 164 -15.05 1.29 -29.79
N VAL A 165 -13.77 1.30 -30.18
CA VAL A 165 -12.92 0.11 -30.19
C VAL A 165 -12.32 -0.19 -28.81
N PRO A 166 -12.18 -1.48 -28.44
CA PRO A 166 -11.52 -1.85 -27.20
C PRO A 166 -10.04 -1.43 -27.22
N ARG A 167 -9.53 -1.03 -26.04
CA ARG A 167 -8.12 -0.73 -25.83
C ARG A 167 -7.33 -2.04 -25.73
N ALA A 168 -6.25 -2.14 -26.49
CA ALA A 168 -5.31 -3.26 -26.44
C ALA A 168 -3.96 -2.78 -25.88
N THR A 169 -3.45 -3.45 -24.86
CA THR A 169 -2.18 -3.15 -24.21
C THR A 169 -1.27 -4.38 -24.22
N LEU A 170 -0.14 -4.28 -24.89
CA LEU A 170 0.94 -5.27 -24.83
C LEU A 170 1.94 -4.86 -23.75
N LYS A 171 2.10 -5.70 -22.72
CA LYS A 171 3.09 -5.56 -21.66
C LYS A 171 4.26 -6.50 -21.93
N PHE A 172 5.46 -6.03 -21.64
CA PHE A 172 6.71 -6.76 -21.76
C PHE A 172 7.65 -6.36 -20.60
N PRO A 173 8.74 -7.09 -20.33
CA PRO A 173 9.52 -6.90 -19.10
C PRO A 173 10.06 -5.48 -18.89
N LEU A 174 10.29 -4.79 -20.00
CA LEU A 174 10.88 -3.46 -20.06
C LEU A 174 9.85 -2.35 -20.32
N GLY A 175 8.56 -2.65 -20.43
CA GLY A 175 7.61 -1.63 -20.85
C GLY A 175 6.22 -2.12 -21.21
N GLU A 176 5.43 -1.21 -21.75
CA GLU A 176 4.14 -1.51 -22.32
C GLU A 176 3.81 -0.55 -23.46
N VAL A 177 2.97 -1.00 -24.39
CA VAL A 177 2.40 -0.19 -25.48
C VAL A 177 0.90 -0.43 -25.47
N SER A 178 0.12 0.65 -25.53
CA SER A 178 -1.33 0.63 -25.57
C SER A 178 -1.83 1.34 -26.82
N LEU A 179 -2.83 0.73 -27.45
CA LEU A 179 -3.58 1.24 -28.58
C LEU A 179 -5.06 1.29 -28.19
N GLY A 180 -5.74 2.40 -28.45
CA GLY A 180 -7.18 2.51 -28.21
C GLY A 180 -7.75 3.75 -28.85
N GLU A 181 -9.03 4.02 -28.63
CA GLU A 181 -9.64 5.30 -29.02
C GLU A 181 -9.67 6.27 -27.84
N LYS A 182 -9.48 7.55 -28.15
CA LYS A 182 -9.69 8.66 -27.23
C LYS A 182 -10.74 9.59 -27.84
N GLU A 183 -11.67 10.07 -27.04
CA GLU A 183 -12.55 11.17 -27.43
C GLU A 183 -11.78 12.48 -27.30
N GLU A 184 -11.70 13.24 -28.37
CA GLU A 184 -11.12 14.58 -28.33
C GLU A 184 -12.06 15.52 -27.58
N GLU A 185 -11.51 16.35 -26.68
CA GLU A 185 -12.32 17.26 -25.86
C GLU A 185 -13.02 18.34 -26.72
N GLU A 186 -12.51 18.63 -27.92
CA GLU A 186 -13.04 19.65 -28.84
C GLU A 186 -13.90 19.11 -29.99
N GLU A 187 -13.68 17.88 -30.46
CA GLU A 187 -14.50 17.23 -31.49
C GLU A 187 -15.12 15.94 -30.93
N VAL A 188 -16.41 15.69 -31.18
CA VAL A 188 -17.10 14.40 -30.87
C VAL A 188 -16.54 13.24 -31.75
N ARG A 189 -15.34 13.39 -32.31
CA ARG A 189 -14.64 12.39 -33.10
C ARG A 189 -13.72 11.58 -32.20
N ARG A 190 -13.77 10.27 -32.39
CA ARG A 190 -12.83 9.34 -31.76
C ARG A 190 -11.61 9.21 -32.63
N THR A 191 -10.45 9.54 -32.08
CA THR A 191 -9.17 9.37 -32.75
C THR A 191 -8.39 8.23 -32.11
N LEU A 192 -7.55 7.60 -32.93
CA LEU A 192 -6.68 6.52 -32.50
C LEU A 192 -5.60 7.11 -31.59
N SER A 193 -5.53 6.63 -30.36
CA SER A 193 -4.53 6.99 -29.36
C SER A 193 -3.48 5.89 -29.22
N VAL A 194 -2.22 6.31 -29.12
CA VAL A 194 -1.07 5.42 -28.94
C VAL A 194 -0.26 5.93 -27.77
N SER A 195 -0.10 5.09 -26.75
CA SER A 195 0.77 5.39 -25.61
C SER A 195 1.71 4.24 -25.34
N GLY A 196 2.86 4.53 -24.77
CA GLY A 196 3.80 3.50 -24.41
C GLY A 196 4.89 3.99 -23.48
N ILE A 197 5.47 3.07 -22.75
CA ILE A 197 6.64 3.33 -21.91
C ILE A 197 7.65 2.21 -22.11
N VAL A 198 8.89 2.58 -22.39
CA VAL A 198 10.02 1.65 -22.53
C VAL A 198 11.11 2.08 -21.55
N LYS A 199 11.65 1.11 -20.82
CA LYS A 199 12.75 1.29 -19.87
C LYS A 199 13.92 0.42 -20.29
N SER A 200 15.11 0.98 -20.32
CA SER A 200 16.34 0.21 -20.58
C SER A 200 17.41 0.56 -19.56
N GLN A 201 18.15 -0.44 -19.12
CA GLN A 201 19.42 -0.19 -18.44
C GLN A 201 20.40 0.34 -19.49
N LEU A 202 21.05 1.47 -19.22
CA LEU A 202 22.09 2.04 -20.07
C LEU A 202 23.22 2.55 -19.18
N THR A 203 24.44 2.03 -19.40
CA THR A 203 25.60 2.30 -18.53
C THR A 203 25.27 2.08 -17.04
N TYR A 204 25.28 3.14 -16.23
CA TYR A 204 25.05 3.11 -14.78
C TYR A 204 23.66 3.62 -14.36
N GLY A 205 22.73 3.70 -15.31
CA GLY A 205 21.40 4.24 -15.05
C GLY A 205 20.30 3.58 -15.86
N ILE A 206 19.08 4.07 -15.64
CA ILE A 206 17.87 3.61 -16.32
C ILE A 206 17.39 4.73 -17.24
N PHE A 207 17.35 4.45 -18.53
CA PHE A 207 16.67 5.28 -19.51
C PHE A 207 15.19 4.91 -19.54
N THR A 208 14.31 5.91 -19.64
CA THR A 208 12.87 5.75 -19.79
C THR A 208 12.42 6.64 -20.94
N ALA A 209 11.81 6.05 -21.96
CA ALA A 209 11.03 6.75 -22.97
C ALA A 209 9.55 6.54 -22.65
N GLN A 210 8.80 7.62 -22.51
CA GLN A 210 7.35 7.58 -22.32
C GLN A 210 6.71 8.40 -23.43
N PHE A 211 5.87 7.77 -24.23
CA PHE A 211 5.16 8.37 -25.34
C PHE A 211 3.66 8.37 -25.04
N ASN A 212 3.00 9.51 -25.24
CA ASN A 212 1.56 9.63 -25.13
C ASN A 212 1.08 10.51 -26.31
N ASP A 213 0.53 9.86 -27.33
CA ASP A 213 0.00 10.47 -28.56
C ASP A 213 1.01 11.34 -29.33
N GLU A 214 1.24 12.57 -28.91
CA GLU A 214 2.19 13.49 -29.55
C GLU A 214 3.41 13.80 -28.67
N ASP A 215 3.30 13.52 -27.37
CA ASP A 215 4.30 13.87 -26.38
C ASP A 215 5.26 12.70 -26.11
N LEU A 216 6.55 12.92 -26.37
CA LEU A 216 7.63 11.99 -26.01
C LEU A 216 8.47 12.56 -24.87
N LYS A 217 8.36 11.97 -23.69
CA LYS A 217 9.19 12.28 -22.52
C LYS A 217 10.33 11.28 -22.38
N LEU A 218 11.56 11.77 -22.53
CA LEU A 218 12.78 11.01 -22.30
C LEU A 218 13.35 11.36 -20.92
N ARG A 219 13.70 10.35 -20.13
CA ARG A 219 14.27 10.53 -18.80
C ARG A 219 15.38 9.53 -18.57
N TYR A 220 16.55 10.01 -18.19
CA TYR A 220 17.62 9.15 -17.68
C TYR A 220 17.67 9.25 -16.15
N ARG A 221 17.94 8.13 -15.47
CA ARG A 221 18.12 8.11 -14.02
C ARG A 221 19.42 7.40 -13.68
N TYR A 222 20.43 8.19 -13.35
CA TYR A 222 21.60 7.71 -12.64
C TYR A 222 21.32 7.67 -11.14
N LYS A 223 21.75 6.62 -10.46
CA LYS A 223 21.67 6.52 -9.00
C LYS A 223 22.77 5.61 -8.46
N ASP A 224 23.55 6.16 -7.53
CA ASP A 224 24.44 5.41 -6.66
C ASP A 224 24.01 5.57 -5.17
N GLU A 225 24.89 5.24 -4.23
CA GLU A 225 24.64 5.38 -2.79
C GLU A 225 24.50 6.84 -2.34
N ALA A 226 25.29 7.75 -2.92
CA ALA A 226 25.39 9.14 -2.49
C ALA A 226 24.58 10.11 -3.37
N VAL A 227 24.34 9.78 -4.63
CA VAL A 227 23.81 10.70 -5.66
C VAL A 227 22.69 10.04 -6.45
N SER A 228 21.69 10.82 -6.82
CA SER A 228 20.82 10.53 -7.96
C SER A 228 20.75 11.73 -8.86
N PHE A 229 20.95 11.53 -10.16
CA PHE A 229 20.82 12.57 -11.17
C PHE A 229 19.83 12.11 -12.24
N ILE A 230 18.84 12.94 -12.53
CA ILE A 230 17.65 12.58 -13.29
C ILE A 230 17.34 13.68 -14.31
N PRO A 231 18.08 13.78 -15.43
CA PRO A 231 17.73 14.69 -16.50
C PRO A 231 16.52 14.15 -17.27
N SER A 232 15.69 15.06 -17.77
CA SER A 232 14.58 14.74 -18.66
C SER A 232 14.34 15.84 -19.69
N ILE A 233 13.93 15.41 -20.88
CA ILE A 233 13.47 16.27 -21.96
C ILE A 233 12.10 15.79 -22.45
N SER A 234 11.19 16.71 -22.74
CA SER A 234 9.93 16.42 -23.42
C SER A 234 10.00 16.92 -24.87
N LEU A 235 9.51 16.13 -25.82
CA LEU A 235 9.42 16.46 -27.24
C LEU A 235 7.94 16.43 -27.65
N PRO A 236 7.49 17.29 -28.60
CA PRO A 236 8.30 18.21 -29.40
C PRO A 236 8.62 19.55 -28.70
N SER A 237 8.10 19.80 -27.50
CA SER A 237 8.29 21.07 -26.78
C SER A 237 9.76 21.42 -26.46
N ASN A 238 10.66 20.44 -26.55
CA ASN A 238 12.06 20.53 -26.13
C ASN A 238 12.25 20.93 -24.66
N ALA A 239 11.22 20.72 -23.84
CA ALA A 239 11.20 21.17 -22.47
C ALA A 239 12.20 20.40 -21.60
N LEU A 240 13.24 21.07 -21.11
CA LEU A 240 14.35 20.44 -20.39
C LEU A 240 14.20 20.62 -18.87
N SER A 241 14.51 19.57 -18.11
CA SER A 241 14.58 19.64 -16.65
C SER A 241 15.57 18.64 -16.08
N PHE A 242 15.98 18.84 -14.83
CA PHE A 242 16.71 17.82 -14.08
C PHE A 242 16.29 17.77 -12.62
N ALA A 243 16.32 16.58 -12.05
CA ALA A 243 16.30 16.40 -10.60
C ALA A 243 17.65 15.86 -10.11
N PHE A 244 18.14 16.42 -9.02
CA PHE A 244 19.36 16.02 -8.35
C PHE A 244 19.06 15.66 -6.90
N LYS A 245 19.68 14.59 -6.39
CA LYS A 245 19.58 14.20 -4.98
C LYS A 245 20.97 13.85 -4.47
N ARG A 246 21.38 14.41 -3.33
CA ARG A 246 22.66 14.13 -2.66
C ARG A 246 22.39 13.67 -1.24
N HIS A 247 22.92 12.51 -0.88
CA HIS A 247 23.09 12.09 0.51
C HIS A 247 24.47 12.57 0.99
N PHE A 248 24.49 13.41 2.02
CA PHE A 248 25.74 13.83 2.66
C PHE A 248 26.14 12.85 3.76
N THR A 249 25.13 12.28 4.41
CA THR A 249 25.25 11.20 5.40
C THR A 249 24.02 10.31 5.26
N PRO A 250 23.95 9.15 5.95
CA PRO A 250 22.74 8.32 5.97
C PRO A 250 21.48 9.08 6.43
N SER A 251 21.65 10.09 7.30
CA SER A 251 20.55 10.92 7.81
C SER A 251 20.26 12.17 6.99
N ASN A 252 21.23 12.69 6.25
CA ASN A 252 21.17 13.99 5.57
C ASN A 252 21.02 13.83 4.07
N LYS A 253 19.94 14.39 3.51
CA LYS A 253 19.65 14.37 2.08
C LYS A 253 19.23 15.74 1.58
N LEU A 254 19.84 16.21 0.50
CA LEU A 254 19.36 17.32 -0.30
C LEU A 254 18.71 16.78 -1.58
N SER A 255 17.59 17.35 -1.97
CA SER A 255 16.95 17.14 -3.27
C SER A 255 16.78 18.50 -3.93
N TYR A 256 17.08 18.59 -5.21
CA TYR A 256 16.95 19.78 -6.03
C TYR A 256 16.25 19.40 -7.33
N TRP A 257 15.42 20.29 -7.85
CA TRP A 257 14.79 20.15 -9.16
C TRP A 257 14.81 21.49 -9.87
N TYR A 258 15.01 21.47 -11.18
CA TYR A 258 15.06 22.66 -12.03
C TYR A 258 14.43 22.37 -13.39
N ASN A 259 13.65 23.32 -13.87
CA ASN A 259 13.07 23.36 -15.21
C ASN A 259 13.69 24.54 -15.98
N PHE A 260 14.27 24.27 -17.14
CA PHE A 260 14.99 25.27 -17.94
C PHE A 260 14.05 26.22 -18.68
N ASP A 261 12.82 25.82 -18.99
CA ASP A 261 11.89 26.64 -19.77
C ASP A 261 11.19 27.66 -18.89
N SER A 262 10.68 27.21 -17.73
CA SER A 262 9.99 28.09 -16.80
C SER A 262 10.92 28.79 -15.81
N ASN A 263 12.21 28.40 -15.75
CA ASN A 263 13.14 28.77 -14.68
C ASN A 263 12.67 28.38 -13.27
N ASN A 264 11.65 27.53 -13.16
CA ASN A 264 11.17 27.06 -11.87
C ASN A 264 12.14 26.07 -11.26
N TRP A 265 12.30 26.15 -9.94
CA TRP A 265 13.16 25.27 -9.19
C TRP A 265 12.62 25.04 -7.79
N SER A 266 12.97 23.89 -7.24
CA SER A 266 12.68 23.58 -5.85
C SER A 266 13.86 22.88 -5.20
N THR A 267 14.02 23.12 -3.90
CA THR A 267 15.05 22.48 -3.09
C THR A 267 14.44 21.98 -1.80
N VAL A 268 14.85 20.79 -1.37
CA VAL A 268 14.37 20.16 -0.15
C VAL A 268 15.54 19.50 0.56
N TYR A 269 15.84 20.01 1.75
CA TYR A 269 16.69 19.34 2.71
C TYR A 269 15.84 18.42 3.61
N LYS A 270 16.36 17.23 3.89
CA LYS A 270 15.79 16.26 4.81
C LYS A 270 16.87 15.78 5.77
N HIS A 271 16.58 15.88 7.05
CA HIS A 271 17.33 15.23 8.12
C HIS A 271 16.47 14.17 8.81
N THR A 272 17.03 12.99 9.03
CA THR A 272 16.36 11.87 9.71
C THR A 272 17.04 11.58 11.04
N TYR A 273 16.35 11.88 12.14
CA TYR A 273 16.74 11.60 13.53
C TYR A 273 16.23 10.20 13.91
N GLY A 274 17.04 9.17 13.67
CA GLY A 274 16.64 7.79 13.94
C GLY A 274 15.45 7.33 13.09
N LYS A 275 14.57 6.48 13.63
CA LYS A 275 13.43 5.91 12.87
C LYS A 275 12.19 6.81 12.88
N ASP A 276 11.93 7.49 13.99
CA ASP A 276 10.64 8.09 14.30
C ASP A 276 10.62 9.62 14.24
N LEU A 277 11.73 10.27 13.92
CA LEU A 277 11.78 11.73 13.85
C LEU A 277 12.46 12.18 12.56
N LYS A 278 11.79 13.05 11.79
CA LYS A 278 12.32 13.59 10.54
C LYS A 278 12.05 15.07 10.47
N PHE A 279 13.07 15.83 10.11
CA PHE A 279 12.97 17.24 9.77
C PHE A 279 13.11 17.41 8.26
N LYS A 280 12.31 18.27 7.67
CA LYS A 280 12.45 18.68 6.27
C LYS A 280 12.30 20.18 6.18
N ALA A 281 13.08 20.81 5.33
CA ALA A 281 12.88 22.20 4.96
C ALA A 281 13.09 22.35 3.47
N GLY A 282 12.35 23.24 2.83
CA GLY A 282 12.44 23.43 1.40
C GLY A 282 11.91 24.77 0.94
N TYR A 283 12.13 25.03 -0.32
CA TYR A 283 11.61 26.17 -1.05
C TYR A 283 11.15 25.70 -2.42
N ASP A 284 10.02 26.23 -2.87
CA ASP A 284 9.46 26.02 -4.21
C ASP A 284 9.27 27.38 -4.87
N SER A 285 9.92 27.60 -6.02
CA SER A 285 9.85 28.88 -6.71
C SER A 285 8.52 29.10 -7.44
N ASP A 286 7.87 28.03 -7.86
CA ASP A 286 6.59 28.10 -8.59
C ASP A 286 5.48 28.56 -7.64
N ALA A 287 5.47 27.98 -6.43
CA ALA A 287 4.60 28.44 -5.34
C ALA A 287 5.12 29.68 -4.61
N SER A 288 6.34 30.14 -4.91
CA SER A 288 7.05 31.17 -4.17
C SER A 288 6.98 30.97 -2.65
N LEU A 289 7.21 29.74 -2.19
CA LEU A 289 6.88 29.29 -0.83
C LEU A 289 8.05 28.58 -0.17
N GLY A 290 8.49 29.13 0.97
CA GLY A 290 9.39 28.43 1.89
C GLY A 290 8.58 27.59 2.88
N TRP A 291 9.09 26.43 3.26
CA TRP A 291 8.44 25.60 4.26
C TRP A 291 9.43 24.79 5.11
N ALA A 292 9.03 24.47 6.33
CA ALA A 292 9.72 23.55 7.21
C ALA A 292 8.71 22.61 7.86
N SER A 293 9.04 21.33 8.01
CA SER A 293 8.19 20.37 8.67
C SER A 293 8.96 19.44 9.61
N LEU A 294 8.33 19.15 10.74
CA LEU A 294 8.78 18.17 11.71
C LEU A 294 7.78 17.01 11.74
N TRP A 295 8.29 15.80 11.56
CA TRP A 295 7.50 14.57 11.54
C TRP A 295 7.88 13.70 12.74
N VAL A 296 6.88 13.31 13.53
CA VAL A 296 7.00 12.38 14.64
C VAL A 296 6.23 11.10 14.32
N GLY A 297 6.86 9.96 14.52
CA GLY A 297 6.45 8.66 14.00
C GLY A 297 6.98 8.42 12.59
N ASP A 298 7.49 7.22 12.32
CA ASP A 298 8.04 6.86 11.01
C ASP A 298 7.10 7.17 9.82
N GLU A 299 7.51 8.11 8.97
CA GLU A 299 6.90 8.49 7.69
C GLU A 299 6.60 7.27 6.78
N ALA A 300 7.50 6.27 6.72
CA ALA A 300 7.45 5.17 5.75
C ALA A 300 6.59 3.98 6.19
N SER A 301 6.41 3.78 7.50
CA SER A 301 5.57 2.69 8.00
C SER A 301 4.10 3.10 8.10
N THR A 302 3.19 2.16 7.97
CA THR A 302 1.80 2.40 8.41
C THR A 302 1.81 2.73 9.90
N ALA A 303 0.81 3.48 10.42
CA ALA A 303 0.64 3.72 11.87
C ALA A 303 0.52 2.42 12.72
N LYS A 304 0.66 1.24 12.12
CA LYS A 304 0.83 -0.05 12.77
C LYS A 304 2.17 -0.19 13.51
N ALA A 305 3.24 0.41 12.98
CA ALA A 305 4.61 0.15 13.41
C ALA A 305 5.27 1.33 14.13
N THR A 306 4.58 2.46 14.24
CA THR A 306 5.06 3.63 14.99
C THR A 306 4.79 3.47 16.48
N PRO A 307 5.68 4.00 17.36
CA PRO A 307 5.41 4.10 18.79
C PRO A 307 4.03 4.71 19.03
N MET A 308 3.25 4.12 19.95
CA MET A 308 1.87 4.52 20.25
C MET A 308 0.89 4.53 19.06
N LYS A 309 1.23 3.94 17.91
CA LYS A 309 0.38 3.90 16.69
C LYS A 309 -0.09 5.29 16.24
N MET A 310 0.77 6.29 16.39
CA MET A 310 0.49 7.69 16.11
C MET A 310 1.51 8.26 15.12
N LYS A 311 1.08 9.26 14.35
CA LYS A 311 1.95 10.11 13.53
C LYS A 311 1.52 11.56 13.70
N ILE A 312 2.49 12.44 13.83
CA ILE A 312 2.27 13.88 13.91
C ILE A 312 3.17 14.56 12.91
N GLN A 313 2.62 15.54 12.20
CA GLN A 313 3.36 16.45 11.36
C GLN A 313 3.06 17.86 11.83
N PHE A 314 4.11 18.67 12.01
CA PHE A 314 4.00 20.13 12.10
C PHE A 314 4.65 20.70 10.84
N MET A 315 4.01 21.66 10.17
CA MET A 315 4.54 22.33 8.99
C MET A 315 4.35 23.83 9.12
N LEU A 316 5.44 24.59 9.03
CA LEU A 316 5.43 26.03 8.83
C LEU A 316 5.56 26.31 7.33
N GLN A 317 4.67 27.12 6.79
CA GLN A 317 4.72 27.67 5.45
C GLN A 317 4.90 29.18 5.53
N VAL A 318 5.82 29.71 4.72
CA VAL A 318 6.20 31.13 4.68
C VAL A 318 6.25 31.58 3.22
N PRO A 319 5.21 32.29 2.74
CA PRO A 319 5.23 32.88 1.40
C PRO A 319 6.39 33.87 1.27
N ARG A 320 7.02 33.90 0.08
CA ARG A 320 8.13 34.82 -0.21
C ARG A 320 7.71 36.27 -0.14
N ASP A 321 6.52 36.58 -0.69
CA ASP A 321 6.10 37.95 -0.93
C ASP A 321 5.46 38.61 0.30
N ASP A 322 4.89 37.81 1.21
CA ASP A 322 4.28 38.31 2.44
C ASP A 322 4.42 37.32 3.59
N ILE A 323 5.36 37.61 4.49
CA ILE A 323 5.60 36.83 5.70
C ILE A 323 4.41 36.85 6.67
N ARG A 324 3.52 37.85 6.59
CA ARG A 324 2.32 37.91 7.44
C ARG A 324 1.32 36.81 7.11
N ASN A 325 1.38 36.27 5.90
CA ASN A 325 0.58 35.13 5.45
C ASN A 325 1.23 33.78 5.78
N SER A 326 2.19 33.76 6.72
CA SER A 326 2.77 32.51 7.20
C SER A 326 1.72 31.67 7.94
N ALA A 327 1.68 30.38 7.66
CA ALA A 327 0.73 29.44 8.25
C ALA A 327 1.48 28.32 8.98
N LEU A 328 1.06 28.02 10.21
CA LEU A 328 1.47 26.82 10.92
C LEU A 328 0.34 25.79 10.81
N MET A 329 0.63 24.70 10.11
CA MET A 329 -0.27 23.56 10.00
C MET A 329 0.23 22.40 10.83
N PHE A 330 -0.70 21.57 11.29
CA PHE A 330 -0.39 20.30 11.90
C PHE A 330 -1.39 19.24 11.48
N ARG A 331 -0.87 18.03 11.30
CA ARG A 331 -1.65 16.84 10.96
C ARG A 331 -1.37 15.77 11.99
N VAL A 332 -2.43 15.23 12.61
CA VAL A 332 -2.32 14.20 13.65
C VAL A 332 -3.11 12.99 13.21
N LYS A 333 -2.45 11.84 13.11
CA LYS A 333 -3.08 10.57 12.75
C LYS A 333 -2.87 9.54 13.86
N LYS A 334 -3.96 9.02 14.40
CA LYS A 334 -3.95 8.02 15.48
C LYS A 334 -4.70 6.77 15.05
N ARG A 335 -4.12 5.61 15.35
CA ARG A 335 -4.75 4.31 15.16
C ARG A 335 -4.99 3.60 16.49
N TRP A 336 -6.17 3.00 16.60
CA TRP A 336 -6.62 2.15 17.69
C TRP A 336 -6.92 0.76 17.13
N ASP A 337 -6.37 -0.28 17.76
CA ASP A 337 -6.73 -1.67 17.45
C ASP A 337 -7.49 -2.20 18.67
N ILE A 338 -8.75 -2.61 18.45
CA ILE A 338 -9.73 -3.00 19.47
C ILE A 338 -10.06 -4.49 19.31
#